data_AF-A0A841AAB6-F1
#
_entry.id   AF-A0A841AAB6-F1
#
_cell.length_a   1.000
_cell.length_b   1.000
_cell.length_c   1.000
_cell.angle_alpha   90.00
_cell.angle_beta   90.00
_cell.angle_gamma   90.00
#
_symmetry.space_group_name_H-M   'P 1'
#
loop_
_entity.id
_entity.type
_entity.pdbx_description
1 polymer ?
#
loop_
_entity_poly.entity_id
_entity_poly.type
_entity_poly.pdbx_seq_one_letter_code
_entity_poly.pdbx_strand_id
1 'polypeptide(L)'
;MTDRPRRRFDATWLPFGMMLGFTVGIGVGLTAFDNLLLGALVGFAVGTALGIALGFRGGRGSSVRDEDAEDDEYRRRHGDPGPGGPR
;
A
#
# COMPACT_ATOMS: atom_id res chain seq x y z
N MET A 1 22.86 -4.71 -19.68
CA MET A 1 21.68 -3.82 -19.66
C MET A 1 21.08 -3.96 -18.27
N THR A 2 21.33 -3.02 -17.37
CA THR A 2 20.90 -3.11 -15.98
C THR A 2 19.42 -2.80 -15.90
N ASP A 3 18.61 -3.85 -15.66
CA ASP A 3 17.20 -3.71 -15.36
C ASP A 3 17.07 -2.94 -14.04
N ARG A 4 16.72 -1.64 -14.12
CA ARG A 4 16.37 -0.88 -12.93
C ARG A 4 15.11 -1.53 -12.35
N PRO A 5 15.05 -1.89 -11.06
CA PRO A 5 13.83 -2.38 -10.46
C PRO A 5 12.79 -1.27 -10.61
N ARG A 6 11.85 -1.48 -11.52
CA ARG A 6 10.69 -0.61 -11.72
C ARG A 6 10.01 -0.58 -10.36
N ARG A 7 10.00 0.56 -9.69
CA ARG A 7 9.31 0.75 -8.41
C ARG A 7 7.87 0.29 -8.63
N ARG A 8 7.55 -0.92 -8.17
CA ARG A 8 6.20 -1.46 -8.29
C ARG A 8 5.36 -0.61 -7.35
N PHE A 9 4.35 0.03 -7.94
CA PHE A 9 3.36 0.77 -7.19
C PHE A 9 2.55 -0.24 -6.38
N ASP A 10 2.64 -0.19 -5.06
CA ASP A 10 1.74 -0.98 -4.20
C ASP A 10 0.39 -0.30 -4.16
N ALA A 11 -0.46 -0.68 -5.11
CA ALA A 11 -1.83 -0.23 -5.23
C ALA A 11 -2.69 -0.58 -4.00
N THR A 12 -2.21 -1.45 -3.11
CA THR A 12 -2.85 -1.86 -1.87
C THR A 12 -3.24 -0.68 -0.98
N TRP A 13 -2.49 0.43 -1.01
CA TRP A 13 -2.77 1.62 -0.19
C TRP A 13 -3.75 2.61 -0.83
N LEU A 14 -4.05 2.46 -2.12
CA LEU A 14 -4.95 3.35 -2.86
C LEU A 14 -6.39 3.32 -2.31
N PRO A 15 -7.03 2.16 -2.05
CA PRO A 15 -8.38 2.09 -1.50
C PRO A 15 -8.50 2.76 -0.13
N PHE A 16 -7.50 2.57 0.73
CA PHE A 16 -7.48 3.18 2.07
C PHE A 16 -7.37 4.70 2.00
N GLY A 17 -6.50 5.21 1.13
CA GLY A 17 -6.41 6.65 0.88
C GLY A 17 -7.74 7.22 0.40
N MET A 18 -8.39 6.56 -0.57
CA MET A 18 -9.70 6.99 -1.08
C MET A 18 -10.79 7.00 0.00
N MET A 19 -10.92 5.92 0.81
CA MET A 19 -11.91 5.88 1.89
C MET A 19 -11.66 6.95 2.96
N LEU A 20 -10.41 7.12 3.39
CA LEU A 20 -10.06 8.08 4.42
C LEU A 20 -10.33 9.51 3.94
N GLY A 21 -9.86 9.83 2.73
CA GLY A 21 -10.08 11.15 2.13
C GLY A 21 -11.55 11.43 1.88
N PHE A 22 -12.32 10.46 1.40
CA PHE A 22 -13.77 10.62 1.20
C PHE A 22 -14.50 10.87 2.52
N THR A 23 -14.20 10.10 3.57
CA THR A 23 -14.83 10.25 4.89
C THR A 23 -14.51 11.61 5.50
N VAL A 24 -13.23 12.00 5.52
CA VAL A 24 -12.79 13.30 6.03
C VAL A 24 -13.35 14.44 5.17
N GLY A 25 -13.36 14.28 3.85
CA GLY A 25 -13.88 15.27 2.92
C GLY A 25 -15.37 15.51 3.07
N ILE A 26 -16.18 14.48 3.30
CA ILE A 26 -17.59 14.66 3.65
C ILE A 26 -17.73 15.46 4.94
N GLY A 27 -16.97 15.09 5.98
CA GLY A 27 -17.00 15.79 7.27
C GLY A 27 -16.61 17.27 7.13
N VAL A 28 -15.55 17.56 6.39
CA VAL A 28 -15.09 18.94 6.13
C VAL A 28 -16.06 19.68 5.21
N GLY A 29 -16.62 19.03 4.20
CA GLY A 29 -17.60 19.61 3.27
C GLY A 29 -18.86 20.09 3.96
N LEU A 30 -19.38 19.26 4.86
CA LEU A 30 -20.56 19.58 5.65
C LEU A 30 -20.28 20.63 6.72
N THR A 31 -19.08 20.65 7.32
CA THR A 31 -18.78 21.60 8.41
C THR A 31 -18.24 22.96 7.94
N ALA A 32 -17.50 23.00 6.84
CA ALA A 32 -16.83 24.22 6.37
C ALA A 32 -17.51 24.88 5.17
N PHE A 33 -18.25 24.12 4.35
CA PHE A 33 -18.79 24.62 3.09
C PHE A 33 -20.30 24.40 2.92
N ASP A 34 -20.97 23.76 3.90
CA ASP A 34 -22.37 23.29 3.81
C ASP A 34 -22.69 22.56 2.50
N ASN A 35 -21.65 21.97 1.88
CA ASN A 35 -21.73 21.40 0.54
C ASN A 35 -21.07 20.03 0.52
N LEU A 36 -21.93 19.02 0.59
CA LEU A 36 -21.53 17.62 0.59
C LEU A 36 -20.76 17.23 -0.67
N LEU A 37 -21.20 17.70 -1.84
CA LEU A 37 -20.57 17.39 -3.13
C LEU A 37 -19.15 17.95 -3.19
N LEU A 38 -18.98 19.20 -2.76
CA LEU A 38 -17.67 19.85 -2.77
C LEU A 38 -16.70 19.15 -1.82
N GLY A 39 -17.14 18.83 -0.62
CA GLY A 39 -16.34 18.09 0.36
C GLY A 39 -15.98 16.68 -0.09
N ALA A 40 -16.93 15.94 -0.64
CA ALA A 40 -16.70 14.60 -1.18
C ALA A 40 -15.68 14.62 -2.33
N LEU A 41 -15.77 15.60 -3.23
CA LEU A 41 -14.88 15.71 -4.39
C LEU A 41 -13.45 16.10 -3.99
N VAL A 42 -13.31 17.07 -3.08
CA VAL A 42 -12.01 17.47 -2.51
C VAL A 42 -11.41 16.32 -1.68
N GLY A 43 -12.22 15.69 -0.85
CA GLY A 43 -11.83 14.54 -0.04
C GLY A 43 -11.34 13.37 -0.88
N PHE A 44 -12.06 13.04 -1.94
CA PHE A 44 -11.68 11.99 -2.87
C PHE A 44 -10.35 12.30 -3.57
N ALA A 45 -10.16 13.55 -4.04
CA ALA A 45 -8.92 13.96 -4.68
C ALA A 45 -7.71 13.88 -3.72
N VAL A 46 -7.86 14.41 -2.51
CA VAL A 46 -6.81 14.38 -1.47
C VAL A 46 -6.53 12.95 -1.01
N GLY A 47 -7.58 12.15 -0.79
CA GLY A 47 -7.48 10.75 -0.40
C GLY A 47 -6.76 9.89 -1.44
N THR A 48 -7.10 10.09 -2.71
CA THR A 48 -6.43 9.42 -3.83
C THR A 48 -4.95 9.80 -3.86
N ALA A 49 -4.62 11.10 -3.76
CA ALA A 49 -3.25 11.56 -3.72
C ALA A 49 -2.46 10.98 -2.53
N LEU A 50 -3.09 10.88 -1.35
CA LEU A 50 -2.49 10.29 -0.16
C LEU A 50 -2.26 8.79 -0.33
N GLY A 51 -3.25 8.05 -0.83
CA GLY A 51 -3.13 6.61 -1.11
C GLY A 51 -2.04 6.31 -2.14
N ILE A 52 -1.92 7.15 -3.17
CA ILE A 52 -0.83 7.09 -4.14
C ILE A 52 0.53 7.38 -3.47
N ALA A 53 0.62 8.46 -2.70
CA ALA A 53 1.86 8.85 -2.02
C ALA A 53 2.34 7.78 -1.03
N LEU A 54 1.41 7.15 -0.31
CA LEU A 54 1.68 6.04 0.60
C LEU A 54 2.08 4.78 -0.17
N GLY A 55 1.43 4.45 -1.29
CA GLY A 55 1.82 3.33 -2.16
C GLY A 55 3.22 3.49 -2.76
N PHE A 56 3.66 4.73 -3.04
CA PHE A 56 5.03 5.01 -3.46
C PHE A 56 6.06 5.01 -2.31
N ARG A 57 5.61 5.26 -1.08
CA ARG A 57 6.47 5.32 0.12
C ARG A 57 6.60 3.97 0.83
N GLY A 58 5.56 3.14 0.79
CA GLY A 58 5.52 1.77 1.32
C GLY A 58 6.47 0.82 0.59
N GLY A 59 6.73 1.05 -0.70
CA GLY A 59 7.75 0.30 -1.46
C GLY A 59 9.20 0.53 -1.01
N ARG A 60 9.45 1.26 0.10
CA ARG A 60 10.80 1.46 0.68
C ARG A 60 11.04 0.66 1.96
N GLY A 61 10.08 -0.07 2.52
CA GLY A 61 10.32 -0.80 3.76
C GLY A 61 9.39 -1.98 4.01
N SER A 62 10.01 -3.13 4.27
CA SER A 62 9.71 -3.96 5.44
C SER A 62 8.47 -4.87 5.47
N SER A 63 7.99 -5.38 4.35
CA SER A 63 7.13 -6.58 4.42
C SER A 63 7.61 -7.66 3.46
N VAL A 64 7.70 -7.34 2.17
CA VAL A 64 8.12 -8.34 1.16
C VAL A 64 9.60 -8.69 1.27
N ARG A 65 10.46 -7.71 1.59
CA ARG A 65 11.90 -7.96 1.73
C ARG A 65 12.27 -8.69 3.03
N ASP A 66 11.42 -8.58 4.05
CA ASP A 66 11.64 -9.24 5.34
C ASP A 66 11.13 -10.69 5.26
N GLU A 67 9.96 -10.94 4.62
CA GLU A 67 9.49 -12.29 4.31
C GLU A 67 10.48 -13.06 3.40
N ASP A 68 10.98 -12.43 2.32
CA ASP A 68 11.97 -13.07 1.44
C ASP A 68 13.31 -13.36 2.16
N ALA A 69 13.72 -12.50 3.10
CA ALA A 69 14.95 -12.68 3.86
C ALA A 69 14.84 -13.76 4.94
N GLU A 70 13.68 -13.87 5.60
CA GLU A 70 13.39 -14.91 6.58
C GLU A 70 13.29 -16.30 5.92
N ASP A 71 12.64 -16.40 4.76
CA ASP A 71 12.57 -17.64 3.97
C ASP A 71 13.97 -18.09 3.47
N ASP A 72 14.79 -17.15 3.02
CA ASP A 72 16.17 -17.42 2.62
C ASP A 72 17.05 -17.85 3.82
N GLU A 73 16.87 -17.24 4.99
CA GLU A 73 17.59 -17.62 6.20
C GLU A 73 17.15 -19.00 6.71
N TYR A 74 15.85 -19.29 6.66
CA TYR A 74 15.31 -20.61 6.98
C TYR A 74 15.89 -21.69 6.04
N ARG A 75 15.88 -21.44 4.72
CA ARG A 75 16.45 -22.36 3.72
C ARG A 75 17.96 -22.56 3.93
N ARG A 76 18.70 -21.53 4.35
CA ARG A 76 20.13 -21.65 4.72
C ARG A 76 20.35 -22.47 5.99
N ARG A 77 19.50 -22.32 7.01
CA ARG A 77 19.64 -23.02 8.30
C ARG A 77 19.12 -24.45 8.28
N HIS A 78 18.10 -24.76 7.48
CA HIS A 78 17.42 -26.05 7.50
C HIS A 78 17.49 -26.82 6.19
N GLY A 79 18.05 -26.25 5.12
CA GLY A 79 18.08 -26.86 3.80
C GLY A 79 16.70 -26.81 3.14
N ASP A 80 16.67 -26.98 1.82
CA ASP A 80 15.45 -26.95 1.02
C ASP A 80 14.58 -28.18 1.35
N PRO A 81 13.39 -28.04 1.96
CA PRO A 81 12.45 -29.15 1.98
C PRO A 81 11.93 -29.30 0.55
N GLY A 82 12.58 -30.18 -0.21
CA GLY A 82 12.11 -30.53 -1.54
C GLY A 82 10.62 -30.88 -1.52
N PRO A 83 9.88 -30.64 -2.62
CA PRO A 83 8.44 -30.90 -2.69
C PRO A 83 8.17 -32.40 -2.54
N GLY A 84 8.02 -32.84 -1.30
CA GLY A 84 8.08 -34.25 -0.91
C GLY A 84 8.21 -34.41 0.59
N GLY A 85 7.24 -33.88 1.34
CA GLY A 85 7.02 -34.30 2.74
C GLY A 85 6.78 -35.81 2.83
N PRO A 86 7.04 -36.41 4.01
CA PRO A 86 7.33 -37.83 4.19
C PRO A 86 6.12 -38.73 3.91
N ARG A 87 6.40 -39.92 3.38
CA ARG A 87 5.49 -41.08 3.51
C ARG A 87 5.79 -41.81 4.80
#